data_AF-A0A522CCF0-F1
#
_entry.id   AF-A0A522CCF0-F1
#
_cell.length_a   1.000
_cell.length_b   1.000
_cell.length_c   1.000
_cell.angle_alpha   90.00
_cell.angle_beta   90.00
_cell.angle_gamma   90.00
#
_symmetry.space_group_name_H-M   'P 1'
#
loop_
_entity.id
_entity.type
_entity.pdbx_description
1 polymer ?
#
loop_
_entity_poly.entity_id
_entity_poly.type
_entity_poly.pdbx_seq_one_letter_code
_entity_poly.pdbx_strand_id
1 'polypeptide(L)'
;MFKSPKNLFKSSEPLSYAEKVLEAWSIKYRIEEDGSIVVPGDVKLSNQNLDALPDLSAVAVKGSFSCDGNRLTSLKGAPHTVGGGFYCYDNQLETLEGAPQNVGGSFSCERNQLTSLKGAPQTVGWNFSCNGNRLASLQHAPQSVRGDFSCTGNKLANLEHAPRNCRIISDFGNFASWADVPQQLHAAPAVKKTVVKYPRGFNL
;
A
#
# COMPACT_ATOMS: atom_id res chain seq x y z
N MET A 1 -13.32 -29.37 -41.05
CA MET A 1 -14.18 -28.27 -40.57
C MET A 1 -14.16 -28.28 -39.04
N PHE A 2 -13.27 -27.50 -38.43
CA PHE A 2 -13.24 -27.35 -36.97
C PHE A 2 -14.14 -26.20 -36.56
N LYS A 3 -14.95 -26.48 -35.53
CA LYS A 3 -16.11 -25.70 -35.07
C LYS A 3 -15.73 -24.27 -34.69
N SER A 4 -16.59 -23.34 -35.10
CA SER A 4 -16.60 -21.93 -34.71
C SER A 4 -16.53 -21.76 -33.18
N PRO A 5 -15.79 -20.77 -32.64
CA PRO A 5 -15.81 -20.50 -31.21
C PRO A 5 -17.20 -20.01 -30.81
N LYS A 6 -17.82 -20.76 -29.91
CA LYS A 6 -19.10 -20.44 -29.29
C LYS A 6 -18.99 -19.06 -28.64
N ASN A 7 -19.89 -18.16 -29.01
CA ASN A 7 -20.36 -17.08 -28.14
C ASN A 7 -20.62 -17.67 -26.75
N LEU A 8 -19.79 -17.32 -25.76
CA LEU A 8 -20.15 -17.57 -24.36
C LEU A 8 -21.21 -16.56 -23.96
N PHE A 9 -22.40 -17.11 -23.76
CA PHE A 9 -23.60 -16.50 -23.24
C PHE A 9 -23.33 -15.56 -22.05
N LYS A 10 -23.93 -14.36 -22.10
CA LYS A 10 -24.39 -13.66 -20.90
C LYS A 10 -25.34 -14.62 -20.17
N SER A 11 -24.94 -15.09 -18.99
CA SER A 11 -25.71 -16.04 -18.17
C SER A 11 -26.86 -15.35 -17.42
N SER A 12 -27.87 -16.13 -17.07
CA SER A 12 -29.11 -15.76 -16.38
C SER A 12 -28.97 -15.69 -14.85
N GLU A 13 -27.77 -15.49 -14.31
CA GLU A 13 -27.56 -15.29 -12.86
C GLU A 13 -27.48 -13.79 -12.52
N PRO A 14 -27.95 -13.35 -11.35
CA PRO A 14 -27.85 -11.96 -10.94
C PRO A 14 -26.38 -11.58 -10.71
N LEU A 15 -25.96 -10.46 -11.30
CA LEU A 15 -24.62 -9.90 -11.11
C LEU A 15 -24.28 -9.80 -9.61
N SER A 16 -23.06 -10.23 -9.27
CA SER A 16 -22.47 -9.95 -7.96
C SER A 16 -22.36 -8.44 -7.72
N TYR A 17 -22.13 -8.04 -6.46
CA TYR A 17 -21.97 -6.63 -6.13
C TYR A 17 -20.78 -6.01 -6.89
N ALA A 18 -19.66 -6.72 -6.97
CA ALA A 18 -18.48 -6.28 -7.70
C ALA A 18 -18.77 -6.08 -9.20
N GLU A 19 -19.53 -6.98 -9.83
CA GLU A 19 -19.93 -6.82 -11.23
C GLU A 19 -20.82 -5.60 -11.45
N LYS A 20 -21.80 -5.36 -10.56
CA LYS A 20 -22.64 -4.15 -10.63
C LYS A 20 -21.81 -2.88 -10.55
N VAL A 21 -20.80 -2.85 -9.69
CA VAL A 21 -19.83 -1.75 -9.62
C VAL A 21 -19.09 -1.62 -10.94
N LEU A 22 -18.49 -2.70 -11.45
CA LEU A 22 -17.69 -2.67 -12.68
C LEU A 22 -18.53 -2.18 -13.87
N GLU A 23 -19.78 -2.63 -14.01
CA GLU A 23 -20.70 -2.18 -15.05
C GLU A 23 -21.08 -0.70 -14.89
N ALA A 24 -21.45 -0.26 -13.69
CA ALA A 24 -21.81 1.14 -13.42
C ALA A 24 -20.67 2.11 -13.77
N TRP A 25 -19.44 1.63 -13.66
CA TRP A 25 -18.22 2.38 -13.93
C TRP A 25 -17.65 2.16 -15.35
N SER A 26 -18.35 1.38 -16.19
CA SER A 26 -17.90 1.00 -17.53
C SER A 26 -16.50 0.36 -17.57
N ILE A 27 -16.12 -0.34 -16.50
CA ILE A 27 -14.85 -1.06 -16.40
C ILE A 27 -15.02 -2.42 -17.07
N LYS A 28 -14.19 -2.70 -18.09
CA LYS A 28 -14.19 -4.01 -18.75
C LYS A 28 -13.62 -5.07 -17.80
N TYR A 29 -14.34 -6.17 -17.67
CA TYR A 29 -13.93 -7.32 -16.87
C TYR A 29 -14.25 -8.63 -17.60
N ARG A 30 -13.74 -9.73 -17.07
CA ARG A 30 -14.10 -11.09 -17.45
C ARG A 30 -14.20 -11.96 -16.20
N ILE A 31 -14.96 -13.04 -16.30
CA ILE A 31 -15.05 -14.06 -15.27
C ILE A 31 -14.25 -15.26 -15.76
N GLU A 32 -13.28 -15.70 -14.98
CA GLU A 32 -12.46 -16.89 -15.28
C GLU A 32 -13.24 -18.18 -14.94
N GLU A 33 -12.75 -19.34 -15.37
CA GLU A 33 -13.44 -20.64 -15.16
C GLU A 33 -13.66 -20.98 -13.67
N ASP A 34 -12.84 -20.44 -12.78
CA ASP A 34 -12.95 -20.60 -11.33
C ASP A 34 -13.90 -19.60 -10.64
N GLY A 35 -14.56 -18.74 -11.43
CA GLY A 35 -15.47 -17.70 -10.93
C GLY A 35 -14.79 -16.39 -10.54
N SER A 36 -13.46 -16.29 -10.65
CA SER A 36 -12.73 -15.06 -10.33
C SER A 36 -13.08 -13.92 -11.29
N ILE A 37 -13.35 -12.74 -10.74
CA ILE A 37 -13.59 -11.52 -11.53
C ILE A 37 -12.24 -10.85 -11.81
N VAL A 38 -11.89 -10.77 -13.10
CA VAL A 38 -10.61 -10.22 -13.53
C VAL A 38 -10.82 -8.98 -14.39
N VAL A 39 -10.17 -7.89 -13.98
CA VAL A 39 -10.01 -6.69 -14.82
C VAL A 39 -8.66 -6.80 -15.55
N PRO A 40 -8.64 -6.95 -16.89
CA PRO A 40 -7.41 -7.16 -17.64
C PRO A 40 -6.56 -5.89 -17.77
N GLY A 41 -7.16 -4.71 -17.62
CA GLY A 41 -6.50 -3.42 -17.78
C GLY A 41 -6.38 -2.64 -16.47
N ASP A 42 -6.22 -1.33 -16.61
CA ASP A 42 -6.16 -0.42 -15.49
C ASP A 42 -7.56 -0.07 -14.95
N VAL A 43 -7.65 0.14 -13.64
CA VAL A 43 -8.80 0.73 -12.96
C VAL A 43 -8.42 2.14 -12.51
N LYS A 44 -9.15 3.15 -13.00
CA LYS A 44 -8.84 4.57 -12.79
C LYS A 44 -9.98 5.26 -12.05
N LEU A 45 -9.77 5.45 -10.74
CA LEU A 45 -10.70 6.09 -9.81
C LEU A 45 -10.14 7.41 -9.24
N SER A 46 -9.10 7.97 -9.86
CA SER A 46 -8.43 9.17 -9.36
C SER A 46 -9.29 10.42 -9.52
N ASN A 47 -9.22 11.35 -8.55
CA ASN A 47 -9.85 12.68 -8.63
C ASN A 47 -11.37 12.66 -8.83
N GLN A 48 -12.08 11.79 -8.11
CA GLN A 48 -13.53 11.61 -8.25
C GLN A 48 -14.31 12.04 -7.01
N ASN A 49 -13.64 12.72 -6.07
CA ASN A 49 -14.23 13.13 -4.80
C ASN A 49 -14.80 11.96 -4.00
N LEU A 50 -14.17 10.78 -4.08
CA LEU A 50 -14.60 9.59 -3.35
C LEU A 50 -14.26 9.69 -1.87
N ASP A 51 -15.24 9.39 -1.02
CA ASP A 51 -15.03 9.24 0.42
C ASP A 51 -14.77 7.77 0.82
N ALA A 52 -15.18 6.83 -0.05
CA ALA A 52 -14.89 5.40 0.07
C ALA A 52 -14.70 4.77 -1.32
N LEU A 53 -13.89 3.72 -1.40
CA LEU A 53 -13.80 2.90 -2.61
C LEU A 53 -15.08 2.06 -2.76
N PRO A 54 -15.53 1.80 -4.00
CA PRO A 54 -16.52 0.76 -4.20
C PRO A 54 -15.91 -0.61 -3.85
N ASP A 55 -16.74 -1.56 -3.44
CA ASP A 55 -16.24 -2.88 -3.04
C ASP A 55 -15.82 -3.71 -4.25
N LEU A 56 -14.51 -3.68 -4.53
CA LEU A 56 -13.81 -4.48 -5.52
C LEU A 56 -12.90 -5.53 -4.85
N SER A 57 -13.14 -5.85 -3.57
CA SER A 57 -12.29 -6.78 -2.81
C SER A 57 -12.24 -8.20 -3.41
N ALA A 58 -13.28 -8.59 -4.15
CA ALA A 58 -13.35 -9.85 -4.89
C ALA A 58 -12.74 -9.78 -6.31
N VAL A 59 -12.15 -8.65 -6.71
CA VAL A 59 -11.65 -8.40 -8.07
C VAL A 59 -10.13 -8.48 -8.10
N ALA A 60 -9.60 -9.19 -9.10
CA ALA A 60 -8.20 -9.17 -9.44
C ALA A 60 -7.94 -8.19 -10.59
N VAL A 61 -7.04 -7.24 -10.41
CA VAL A 61 -6.67 -6.25 -11.44
C VAL A 61 -5.31 -6.65 -12.04
N LYS A 62 -5.24 -6.85 -13.35
CA LYS A 62 -3.98 -7.18 -14.04
C LYS A 62 -3.16 -5.95 -14.37
N GLY A 63 -3.80 -4.82 -14.65
CA GLY A 63 -3.16 -3.51 -14.82
C GLY A 63 -2.92 -2.80 -13.50
N SER A 64 -2.85 -1.47 -13.56
CA SER A 64 -2.71 -0.60 -12.39
C SER A 64 -4.06 -0.22 -11.79
N PHE A 65 -4.07 0.02 -10.48
CA PHE A 65 -5.22 0.55 -9.76
C PHE A 65 -4.87 1.93 -9.21
N SER A 66 -5.55 2.97 -9.70
CA SER A 66 -5.35 4.35 -9.28
C SER A 66 -6.58 4.87 -8.56
N CYS A 67 -6.40 5.36 -7.33
CA CYS A 67 -7.44 5.98 -6.50
C CYS A 67 -6.93 7.25 -5.79
N ASP A 68 -5.89 7.85 -6.34
CA ASP A 68 -5.25 9.07 -5.85
C ASP A 68 -6.14 10.32 -6.01
N GLY A 69 -5.88 11.35 -5.19
CA GLY A 69 -6.59 12.63 -5.29
C GLY A 69 -8.05 12.56 -4.86
N ASN A 70 -8.37 11.74 -3.85
CA ASN A 70 -9.73 11.58 -3.31
C ASN A 70 -9.76 12.03 -1.83
N ARG A 71 -10.83 11.69 -1.11
CA ARG A 71 -11.00 11.94 0.33
C ARG A 71 -11.03 10.63 1.12
N LEU A 72 -10.35 9.59 0.62
CA LEU A 72 -10.38 8.26 1.23
C LEU A 72 -9.69 8.29 2.60
N THR A 73 -10.36 7.69 3.58
CA THR A 73 -9.82 7.46 4.94
C THR A 73 -9.42 5.99 5.15
N SER A 74 -9.83 5.09 4.25
CA SER A 74 -9.50 3.66 4.25
C SER A 74 -9.38 3.14 2.81
N LEU A 75 -8.63 2.06 2.62
CA LEU A 75 -8.57 1.30 1.37
C LEU A 75 -9.52 0.10 1.36
N LYS A 76 -10.45 0.00 2.31
CA LYS A 76 -11.51 -1.03 2.29
C LYS A 76 -12.24 -0.99 0.95
N GLY A 77 -12.35 -2.15 0.31
CA GLY A 77 -12.93 -2.30 -1.03
C GLY A 77 -11.91 -2.28 -2.17
N ALA A 78 -10.63 -1.98 -1.90
CA ALA A 78 -9.58 -2.14 -2.90
C ALA A 78 -9.46 -3.61 -3.37
N PRO A 79 -9.02 -3.86 -4.61
CA PRO A 79 -8.79 -5.21 -5.13
C PRO A 79 -7.74 -5.97 -4.33
N HIS A 80 -7.93 -7.28 -4.19
CA HIS A 80 -7.04 -8.11 -3.38
C HIS A 80 -5.64 -8.30 -4.00
N THR A 81 -5.54 -8.24 -5.33
CA THR A 81 -4.28 -8.36 -6.09
C THR A 81 -4.25 -7.37 -7.23
N VAL A 82 -3.10 -6.70 -7.40
CA VAL A 82 -2.85 -5.76 -8.51
C VAL A 82 -1.56 -6.14 -9.22
N GLY A 83 -1.65 -6.44 -10.52
CA GLY A 83 -0.51 -6.82 -11.35
C GLY A 83 0.38 -5.64 -11.74
N GLY A 84 -0.19 -4.45 -11.90
CA GLY A 84 0.51 -3.20 -12.13
C GLY A 84 0.79 -2.42 -10.84
N GLY A 85 0.76 -1.08 -10.93
CA GLY A 85 0.96 -0.22 -9.77
C GLY A 85 -0.33 0.02 -8.97
N PHE A 86 -0.19 0.27 -7.67
CA PHE A 86 -1.28 0.70 -6.79
C PHE A 86 -0.99 2.13 -6.30
N TYR A 87 -1.83 3.08 -6.73
CA TYR A 87 -1.62 4.50 -6.47
C TYR A 87 -2.78 5.05 -5.62
N CYS A 88 -2.46 5.47 -4.39
CA CYS A 88 -3.41 5.99 -3.41
C CYS A 88 -2.91 7.28 -2.73
N TYR A 89 -1.99 7.98 -3.38
CA TYR A 89 -1.46 9.26 -2.88
C TYR A 89 -2.53 10.36 -2.87
N ASP A 90 -2.28 11.45 -2.13
CA ASP A 90 -3.24 12.57 -1.99
C ASP A 90 -4.63 12.12 -1.51
N ASN A 91 -4.64 11.49 -0.33
CA ASN A 91 -5.85 11.08 0.37
C ASN A 91 -5.73 11.44 1.86
N GLN A 92 -6.64 10.93 2.68
CA GLN A 92 -6.68 11.17 4.12
C GLN A 92 -6.45 9.87 4.92
N LEU A 93 -5.69 8.92 4.35
CA LEU A 93 -5.45 7.61 4.96
C LEU A 93 -4.62 7.73 6.24
N GLU A 94 -5.05 7.05 7.29
CA GLU A 94 -4.30 6.92 8.56
C GLU A 94 -3.56 5.58 8.68
N THR A 95 -4.04 4.56 7.97
CA THR A 95 -3.42 3.24 7.82
C THR A 95 -3.55 2.77 6.37
N LEU A 96 -2.87 1.68 6.02
CA LEU A 96 -3.00 1.02 4.71
C LEU A 96 -3.87 -0.24 4.79
N GLU A 97 -4.66 -0.41 5.85
CA GLU A 97 -5.58 -1.54 5.97
C GLU A 97 -6.57 -1.56 4.78
N GLY A 98 -6.71 -2.73 4.16
CA GLY A 98 -7.47 -2.93 2.92
C GLY A 98 -6.64 -2.87 1.63
N ALA A 99 -5.38 -2.44 1.68
CA ALA A 99 -4.50 -2.49 0.51
C ALA A 99 -4.24 -3.93 0.02
N PRO A 100 -3.99 -4.12 -1.30
CA PRO A 100 -3.55 -5.41 -1.83
C PRO A 100 -2.26 -5.86 -1.15
N GLN A 101 -2.18 -7.15 -0.83
CA GLN A 101 -0.99 -7.70 -0.16
C GLN A 101 0.18 -7.94 -1.12
N ASN A 102 -0.10 -8.06 -2.42
CA ASN A 102 0.89 -8.23 -3.47
C ASN A 102 0.62 -7.24 -4.61
N VAL A 103 1.64 -6.45 -4.95
CA VAL A 103 1.59 -5.45 -6.01
C VAL A 103 2.73 -5.68 -6.98
N GLY A 104 2.42 -5.98 -8.24
CA GLY A 104 3.42 -6.33 -9.25
C GLY A 104 4.24 -5.13 -9.75
N GLY A 105 3.71 -3.92 -9.62
CA GLY A 105 4.39 -2.66 -9.94
C GLY A 105 4.76 -1.84 -8.70
N SER A 106 4.61 -0.52 -8.81
CA SER A 106 4.89 0.42 -7.72
C SER A 106 3.69 0.55 -6.77
N PHE A 107 3.95 0.78 -5.49
CA PHE A 107 2.96 1.16 -4.50
C PHE A 107 3.25 2.58 -4.00
N SER A 108 2.35 3.54 -4.26
CA SER A 108 2.50 4.91 -3.77
C SER A 108 1.34 5.29 -2.86
N CYS A 109 1.68 5.66 -1.63
CA CYS A 109 0.77 6.16 -0.59
C CYS A 109 1.21 7.52 -0.05
N GLU A 110 1.85 8.31 -0.92
CA GLU A 110 2.40 9.62 -0.58
C GLU A 110 1.32 10.62 -0.16
N ARG A 111 1.71 11.64 0.62
CA ARG A 111 0.82 12.76 0.98
C ARG A 111 -0.51 12.29 1.57
N ASN A 112 -0.41 11.48 2.62
CA ASN A 112 -1.52 10.99 3.44
C ASN A 112 -1.29 11.39 4.92
N GLN A 113 -2.03 10.79 5.85
CA GLN A 113 -1.90 11.02 7.29
C GLN A 113 -1.36 9.80 8.04
N LEU A 114 -0.62 8.91 7.35
CA LEU A 114 -0.18 7.63 7.89
C LEU A 114 0.71 7.85 9.12
N THR A 115 0.37 7.21 10.23
CA THR A 115 1.22 7.15 11.44
C THR A 115 1.96 5.82 11.56
N SER A 116 1.53 4.81 10.81
CA SER A 116 2.19 3.51 10.66
C SER A 116 2.00 2.97 9.24
N LEU A 117 2.82 2.01 8.82
CA LEU A 117 2.65 1.27 7.57
C LEU A 117 1.79 0.00 7.75
N LYS A 118 0.99 -0.07 8.83
CA LYS A 118 0.11 -1.22 9.06
C LYS A 118 -0.85 -1.40 7.87
N GLY A 119 -0.91 -2.62 7.33
CA GLY A 119 -1.70 -2.96 6.16
C GLY A 119 -0.98 -2.77 4.82
N ALA A 120 0.26 -2.26 4.81
CA ALA A 120 1.07 -2.16 3.59
C ALA A 120 1.20 -3.52 2.88
N PRO A 121 1.41 -3.53 1.55
CA PRO A 121 1.72 -4.74 0.81
C PRO A 121 2.94 -5.45 1.41
N GLN A 122 2.92 -6.78 1.43
CA GLN A 122 4.09 -7.58 1.84
C GLN A 122 5.17 -7.54 0.75
N THR A 123 4.74 -7.56 -0.52
CA THR A 123 5.63 -7.56 -1.68
C THR A 123 5.26 -6.49 -2.69
N VAL A 124 6.28 -5.78 -3.17
CA VAL A 124 6.16 -4.71 -4.17
C VAL A 124 7.18 -4.97 -5.28
N GLY A 125 6.69 -5.14 -6.49
CA GLY A 125 7.49 -5.54 -7.64
C GLY A 125 8.36 -4.42 -8.21
N TRP A 126 8.12 -3.17 -7.83
CA TRP A 126 8.98 -2.04 -8.18
C TRP A 126 9.20 -1.09 -6.99
N ASN A 127 8.74 0.16 -7.05
CA ASN A 127 9.01 1.16 -6.02
C ASN A 127 7.92 1.17 -4.94
N PHE A 128 8.30 1.34 -3.67
CA PHE A 128 7.39 1.67 -2.58
C PHE A 128 7.65 3.10 -2.10
N SER A 129 6.61 3.93 -2.10
CA SER A 129 6.72 5.34 -1.71
C SER A 129 5.69 5.69 -0.64
N CYS A 130 6.17 6.15 0.51
CA CYS A 130 5.35 6.62 1.64
C CYS A 130 5.72 8.06 2.04
N ASN A 131 6.22 8.86 1.10
CA ASN A 131 6.68 10.22 1.35
C ASN A 131 5.56 11.14 1.88
N GLY A 132 5.93 12.14 2.68
CA GLY A 132 4.99 13.19 3.12
C GLY A 132 3.86 12.65 4.00
N ASN A 133 4.20 11.77 4.96
CA ASN A 133 3.28 11.20 5.94
C ASN A 133 3.71 11.62 7.36
N ARG A 134 3.17 10.96 8.39
CA ARG A 134 3.47 11.24 9.81
C ARG A 134 4.13 10.04 10.49
N LEU A 135 4.84 9.21 9.73
CA LEU A 135 5.46 7.98 10.24
C LEU A 135 6.54 8.31 11.26
N ALA A 136 6.46 7.71 12.45
CA ALA A 136 7.51 7.79 13.47
C ALA A 136 8.49 6.60 13.43
N SER A 137 8.08 5.50 12.77
CA SER A 137 8.90 4.32 12.50
C SER A 137 8.51 3.71 11.16
N LEU A 138 9.34 2.82 10.63
CA LEU A 138 9.04 2.02 9.43
C LEU A 138 8.52 0.63 9.79
N GLN A 139 7.99 0.45 11.01
CA GLN A 139 7.36 -0.80 11.38
C GLN A 139 6.23 -1.13 10.39
N HIS A 140 6.15 -2.40 9.97
CA HIS A 140 5.24 -2.89 8.94
C HIS A 140 5.54 -2.40 7.50
N ALA A 141 6.71 -1.82 7.24
CA ALA A 141 7.17 -1.65 5.87
C ALA A 141 7.16 -2.99 5.10
N PRO A 142 6.99 -2.97 3.77
CA PRO A 142 7.02 -4.17 2.96
C PRO A 142 8.29 -4.99 3.21
N GLN A 143 8.15 -6.31 3.25
CA GLN A 143 9.28 -7.21 3.44
C GLN A 143 10.18 -7.26 2.20
N SER A 144 9.59 -7.09 1.02
CA SER A 144 10.29 -7.15 -0.26
C SER A 144 9.86 -6.01 -1.18
N VAL A 145 10.83 -5.18 -1.54
CA VAL A 145 10.71 -4.10 -2.53
C VAL A 145 11.84 -4.32 -3.52
N ARG A 146 11.53 -4.45 -4.82
CA ARG A 146 12.56 -4.71 -5.85
C ARG A 146 13.26 -3.44 -6.35
N GLY A 147 12.54 -2.32 -6.36
CA GLY A 147 13.05 -1.02 -6.78
C GLY A 147 13.52 -0.20 -5.59
N ASP A 148 12.98 1.00 -5.45
CA ASP A 148 13.33 1.94 -4.38
C ASP A 148 12.30 1.91 -3.25
N PHE A 149 12.78 2.10 -2.01
CA PHE A 149 11.96 2.43 -0.86
C PHE A 149 12.17 3.90 -0.48
N SER A 150 11.14 4.72 -0.69
CA SER A 150 11.17 6.16 -0.42
C SER A 150 10.27 6.52 0.78
N CYS A 151 10.83 7.20 1.77
CA CYS A 151 10.16 7.56 3.02
C CYS A 151 10.44 9.00 3.49
N THR A 152 10.74 9.91 2.56
CA THR A 152 11.07 11.32 2.85
C THR A 152 9.87 12.09 3.41
N GLY A 153 10.14 13.20 4.11
CA GLY A 153 9.09 14.04 4.70
C GLY A 153 8.24 13.31 5.73
N ASN A 154 8.87 12.48 6.57
CA ASN A 154 8.23 11.79 7.69
C ASN A 154 8.81 12.27 9.03
N LYS A 155 8.40 11.65 10.15
CA LYS A 155 8.88 11.97 11.51
C LYS A 155 9.80 10.87 12.06
N LEU A 156 10.56 10.25 11.17
CA LEU A 156 11.44 9.13 11.50
C LEU A 156 12.62 9.61 12.37
N ALA A 157 12.96 8.82 13.39
CA ALA A 157 14.18 9.04 14.18
C ALA A 157 15.38 8.22 13.65
N ASN A 158 15.11 7.19 12.86
CA ASN A 158 16.07 6.24 12.32
C ASN A 158 15.39 5.47 11.15
N LEU A 159 16.10 4.53 10.54
CA LEU A 159 15.61 3.69 9.44
C LEU A 159 15.42 2.23 9.86
N GLU A 160 15.31 1.95 11.16
CA GLU A 160 14.96 0.62 11.64
C GLU A 160 13.68 0.13 10.95
N HIS A 161 13.67 -1.15 10.57
CA HIS A 161 12.62 -1.80 9.77
C HIS A 161 12.51 -1.39 8.29
N ALA A 162 13.37 -0.52 7.76
CA ALA A 162 13.44 -0.33 6.31
C ALA A 162 13.77 -1.67 5.60
N PRO A 163 13.19 -1.93 4.42
CA PRO A 163 13.50 -3.11 3.62
C PRO A 163 15.00 -3.20 3.33
N ARG A 164 15.54 -4.43 3.42
CA ARG A 164 16.99 -4.66 3.42
C ARG A 164 17.61 -4.75 2.02
N ASN A 165 16.81 -5.12 1.02
CA ASN A 165 17.26 -5.50 -0.31
C ASN A 165 16.87 -4.48 -1.38
N CYS A 166 16.88 -3.19 -1.04
CA CYS A 166 16.54 -2.11 -1.96
C CYS A 166 17.33 -0.85 -1.65
N ARG A 167 17.34 0.08 -2.60
CA ARG A 167 17.80 1.45 -2.36
C ARG A 167 16.82 2.16 -1.42
N ILE A 168 17.35 2.89 -0.46
CA ILE A 168 16.56 3.63 0.55
C ILE A 168 16.74 5.12 0.34
N ILE A 169 15.63 5.83 0.11
CA ILE A 169 15.59 7.28 -0.05
C ILE A 169 14.84 7.86 1.14
N SER A 170 15.53 8.69 1.93
CA SER A 170 15.01 9.26 3.18
C SER A 170 15.55 10.66 3.44
N ASP A 171 15.03 11.33 4.46
CA ASP A 171 15.54 12.63 4.90
C ASP A 171 16.97 12.55 5.47
N PHE A 172 17.45 11.34 5.82
CA PHE A 172 18.82 11.11 6.27
C PHE A 172 19.81 10.92 5.12
N GLY A 173 19.33 10.79 3.88
CA GLY A 173 20.14 10.54 2.69
C GLY A 173 19.58 9.47 1.77
N ASN A 174 20.34 9.20 0.71
CA ASN A 174 20.07 8.19 -0.29
C ASN A 174 21.14 7.09 -0.19
N PHE A 175 20.71 5.88 0.16
CA PHE A 175 21.57 4.73 0.43
C PHE A 175 21.30 3.65 -0.62
N ALA A 176 22.33 3.22 -1.35
CA ALA A 176 22.18 2.22 -2.41
C ALA A 176 21.66 0.87 -1.88
N SER A 177 21.94 0.56 -0.61
CA SER A 177 21.44 -0.61 0.10
C SER A 177 21.38 -0.36 1.62
N TRP A 178 20.80 -1.30 2.36
CA TRP A 178 20.85 -1.26 3.83
C TRP A 178 22.28 -1.29 4.39
N ALA A 179 23.22 -1.92 3.69
CA ALA A 179 24.62 -1.99 4.12
C ALA A 179 25.30 -0.60 4.15
N ASP A 180 24.80 0.34 3.34
CA ASP A 180 25.33 1.71 3.26
C ASP A 180 24.70 2.64 4.30
N VAL A 181 23.68 2.18 5.03
CA VAL A 181 23.01 2.97 6.07
C VAL A 181 23.95 3.09 7.28
N PRO A 182 24.30 4.30 7.74
CA PRO A 182 25.12 4.49 8.93
C PRO A 182 24.53 3.80 10.17
N GLN A 183 25.38 3.15 10.97
CA GLN A 183 24.97 2.35 12.13
C GLN A 183 24.07 3.13 13.13
N GLN A 184 24.30 4.43 13.28
CA GLN A 184 23.49 5.31 14.14
C GLN A 184 22.02 5.44 13.71
N LEU A 185 21.69 5.07 12.46
CA LEU A 185 20.33 5.07 11.92
C LEU A 185 19.71 3.65 11.94
N HIS A 186 20.38 2.64 12.48
CA HIS A 186 19.84 1.27 12.53
C HIS A 186 18.80 1.07 13.64
N ALA A 187 18.82 1.91 14.66
CA ALA A 187 17.87 1.91 15.77
C ALA A 187 17.86 3.28 16.45
N ALA A 188 16.82 3.59 17.24
CA ALA A 188 16.83 4.80 18.04
C ALA A 188 17.91 4.69 19.14
N PRO A 189 18.69 5.75 19.41
CA PRO A 189 19.58 5.75 20.56
C PRO A 189 18.74 5.48 21.82
N ALA A 190 19.14 4.49 22.62
CA ALA A 190 18.44 4.15 23.84
C ALA A 190 18.30 5.40 24.70
N VAL A 191 17.06 5.76 25.04
CA VAL A 191 16.79 6.84 26.01
C VAL A 191 17.46 6.40 27.31
N LYS A 192 18.58 7.06 27.67
CA LYS A 192 19.20 6.87 28.98
C LYS A 192 18.16 7.27 30.01
N LYS A 193 17.50 6.29 30.64
CA LYS A 193 16.66 6.54 31.82
C LYS A 193 17.58 7.09 32.90
N THR A 194 17.58 8.40 33.10
CA THR A 194 18.21 9.02 34.27
C THR A 194 17.44 8.51 35.48
N VAL A 195 17.99 7.51 36.16
CA VAL A 195 17.47 7.09 37.47
C VAL A 195 17.76 8.25 38.42
N VAL A 196 16.74 9.05 38.71
CA VAL A 196 16.78 10.02 39.80
C VAL A 196 16.86 9.20 41.09
N LYS A 197 18.09 9.02 41.62
CA LYS A 197 18.29 8.45 42.95
C LYS A 197 17.78 9.47 43.97
N TYR A 198 16.62 9.22 44.56
CA TYR A 198 16.21 9.94 45.76
C TYR A 198 17.13 9.53 46.92
N PRO A 199 17.72 10.47 47.67
CA PRO A 199 18.48 10.14 48.86
C PRO A 199 17.56 9.47 49.88
N ARG A 200 17.97 8.29 50.37
CA ARG A 200 17.29 7.63 51.49
C ARG A 200 17.53 8.44 52.75
N GLY A 201 16.46 8.81 53.45
CA GLY A 201 16.57 9.22 54.84
C GLY A 201 15.44 10.13 55.26
N PHE A 202 14.35 9.53 55.75
CA PHE A 202 13.62 9.98 56.94
C PHE A 202 12.82 8.77 57.43
N ASN A 203 13.37 8.03 58.38
CA ASN A 203 12.58 7.20 59.28
C ASN A 203 12.38 8.01 60.56
N LEU A 204 11.13 8.02 61.04
CA LEU A 204 10.67 8.57 62.32
C LEU A 204 11.47 8.04 63.50
#